data_AF-A0A2V1BCZ1-F1
#
_entry.id   AF-A0A2V1BCZ1-F1
#
_cell.length_a   1.000
_cell.length_b   1.000
_cell.length_c   1.000
_cell.angle_alpha   90.00
_cell.angle_beta   90.00
_cell.angle_gamma   90.00
#
_symmetry.space_group_name_H-M   'P 1'
#
loop_
_entity.id
_entity.type
_entity.pdbx_description
1 polymer ?
#
loop_
_entity_poly.entity_id
_entity_poly.type
_entity_poly.pdbx_seq_one_letter_code
_entity_poly.pdbx_strand_id
1 'polypeptide(L)'
;TFRVKGIPLESTHDDIESALKNHNELRPIKQASSIFIKSLAIEAHGRSKVATISFKIIPNKLLRGHEWTLDVVDPRNSGPRGIRQNPVLNIDDHFHGLTVLCSPPPEKHQVDVIAISGLGGHAYGSFKERGSEHMWLSDSLPKHLTLARVIIYGYESGLANSTGFQNLDDLGNALQKALQILHGRSDLERKPIIFIAHSLGGLIVKEAIIQIAESNIDGVLESLRFIYGAMFFGVPNRGLDIKSFTQVVGDGPNRYLVESLGRDNSQVLDTQCRKFSKAFDFEGSSEIYCFYETRTSNTALKDEHGKCLMTGEPTALVSKGSATHCRSWENSNHYMCPIDRDHSEMVKFSANDIYYDTVLEILKGMSKKAAHMR
;
A
#
# COMPACT_ATOMS: atom_id res chain seq x y z
N THR A 1 -6.95 -13.13 -1.14
CA THR A 1 -6.86 -12.40 -2.43
C THR A 1 -5.47 -12.59 -2.95
N PHE A 2 -5.31 -12.73 -4.26
CA PHE A 2 -4.04 -12.89 -4.95
C PHE A 2 -3.90 -11.79 -6.01
N ARG A 3 -2.66 -11.45 -6.36
CA ARG A 3 -2.31 -10.57 -7.46
C ARG A 3 -1.86 -11.42 -8.65
N VAL A 4 -2.28 -11.06 -9.85
CA VAL A 4 -1.83 -11.68 -11.11
C VAL A 4 -1.14 -10.61 -11.94
N LYS A 5 0.13 -10.80 -12.26
CA LYS A 5 0.99 -9.88 -13.03
C LYS A 5 1.38 -10.48 -14.38
N GLY A 6 1.84 -9.63 -15.29
CA GLY A 6 2.31 -10.05 -16.62
C GLY A 6 1.18 -10.30 -17.60
N ILE A 7 -0.03 -9.80 -17.32
CA ILE A 7 -1.18 -9.96 -18.20
C ILE A 7 -0.95 -9.08 -19.45
N PRO A 8 -1.08 -9.61 -20.68
CA PRO A 8 -0.90 -8.80 -21.88
C PRO A 8 -1.91 -7.64 -21.98
N LEU A 9 -1.48 -6.50 -22.54
CA LEU A 9 -2.28 -5.25 -22.58
C LEU A 9 -3.58 -5.39 -23.37
N GLU A 10 -3.59 -6.26 -24.36
CA GLU A 10 -4.74 -6.57 -25.20
C GLU A 10 -5.71 -7.58 -24.57
N SER A 11 -5.37 -8.17 -23.42
CA SER A 11 -6.24 -9.14 -22.75
C SER A 11 -7.45 -8.45 -22.13
N THR A 12 -8.64 -8.98 -22.37
CA THR A 12 -9.88 -8.55 -21.75
C THR A 12 -10.10 -9.25 -20.40
N HIS A 13 -11.11 -8.80 -19.66
CA HIS A 13 -11.54 -9.49 -18.45
C HIS A 13 -11.91 -10.96 -18.72
N ASP A 14 -12.66 -11.22 -19.79
CA ASP A 14 -13.13 -12.55 -20.16
C ASP A 14 -11.98 -13.47 -20.58
N ASP A 15 -10.97 -12.92 -21.28
CA ASP A 15 -9.76 -13.68 -21.65
C ASP A 15 -9.03 -14.21 -20.41
N ILE A 16 -8.87 -13.35 -19.40
CA ILE A 16 -8.18 -13.69 -18.15
C ILE A 16 -9.02 -14.67 -17.34
N GLU A 17 -10.33 -14.43 -17.25
CA GLU A 17 -11.24 -15.31 -16.54
C GLU A 17 -11.24 -16.72 -17.15
N SER A 18 -11.30 -16.80 -18.47
CA SER A 18 -11.20 -18.05 -19.23
C SER A 18 -9.85 -18.73 -19.01
N ALA A 19 -8.74 -17.98 -19.12
CA ALA A 19 -7.40 -18.50 -18.91
C ALA A 19 -7.22 -19.11 -17.51
N LEU A 20 -7.63 -18.39 -16.47
CA LEU A 20 -7.49 -18.83 -15.08
C LEU A 20 -8.42 -20.02 -14.76
N LYS A 21 -9.66 -20.02 -15.25
CA LYS A 21 -10.61 -21.13 -15.03
C LYS A 21 -10.19 -22.41 -15.77
N ASN A 22 -9.56 -22.27 -16.94
CA ASN A 22 -9.14 -23.41 -17.74
C ASN A 22 -7.76 -23.95 -17.38
N HIS A 23 -6.98 -23.23 -16.58
CA HIS A 23 -5.65 -23.68 -16.17
C HIS A 23 -5.72 -24.89 -15.24
N ASN A 24 -5.09 -26.01 -15.66
CA ASN A 24 -5.19 -27.30 -14.96
C ASN A 24 -4.78 -27.24 -13.48
N GLU A 25 -3.80 -26.40 -13.15
CA GLU A 25 -3.31 -26.27 -11.77
C GLU A 25 -4.16 -25.37 -10.87
N LEU A 26 -5.03 -24.55 -11.46
CA LEU A 26 -5.99 -23.71 -10.74
C LEU A 26 -7.38 -24.36 -10.66
N ARG A 27 -7.60 -25.45 -11.42
CA ARG A 27 -8.85 -26.23 -11.36
C ARG A 27 -8.96 -26.96 -10.01
N PRO A 28 -10.11 -26.86 -9.33
CA PRO A 28 -10.37 -27.57 -8.09
C PRO A 28 -10.73 -29.03 -8.38
N ILE A 29 -10.52 -29.89 -7.38
CA ILE A 29 -10.87 -31.31 -7.42
C ILE A 29 -12.40 -31.53 -7.50
N LYS A 30 -13.20 -30.56 -7.04
CA LYS A 30 -14.66 -30.54 -7.15
C LYS A 30 -15.06 -29.31 -7.95
N GLN A 31 -15.94 -29.45 -8.95
CA GLN A 31 -16.41 -28.48 -9.98
C GLN A 31 -16.83 -27.04 -9.54
N ALA A 32 -16.51 -26.57 -8.33
CA ALA A 32 -17.02 -25.35 -7.72
C ALA A 32 -15.92 -24.34 -7.32
N SER A 33 -14.94 -24.06 -8.18
CA SER A 33 -14.13 -22.83 -8.03
C SER A 33 -14.72 -21.73 -8.89
N SER A 34 -15.52 -20.87 -8.27
CA SER A 34 -15.73 -19.53 -8.82
C SER A 34 -14.48 -18.71 -8.49
N ILE A 35 -13.61 -18.52 -9.48
CA ILE A 35 -12.58 -17.49 -9.47
C ILE A 35 -13.30 -16.17 -9.69
N PHE A 36 -13.03 -15.18 -8.85
CA PHE A 36 -13.57 -13.83 -8.99
C PHE A 36 -12.44 -12.85 -9.24
N ILE A 37 -12.46 -12.23 -10.41
CA ILE A 37 -11.58 -11.10 -10.71
C ILE A 37 -12.19 -9.87 -10.03
N LYS A 38 -11.46 -9.32 -9.06
CA LYS A 38 -11.88 -8.12 -8.31
C LYS A 38 -11.43 -6.84 -9.01
N SER A 39 -10.28 -6.88 -9.69
CA SER A 39 -9.80 -5.75 -10.48
C SER A 39 -8.94 -6.17 -11.67
N LEU A 40 -8.86 -5.30 -12.66
CA LEU A 40 -7.97 -5.40 -13.81
C LEU A 40 -7.52 -3.98 -14.22
N ALA A 41 -6.23 -3.71 -14.18
CA ALA A 41 -5.67 -2.40 -14.48
C ALA A 41 -4.33 -2.50 -15.22
N ILE A 42 -3.93 -1.44 -15.92
CA ILE A 42 -2.58 -1.33 -16.49
C ILE A 42 -1.58 -1.12 -15.34
N GLU A 43 -0.46 -1.84 -15.34
CA GLU A 43 0.59 -1.71 -14.34
C GLU A 43 1.27 -0.33 -14.39
N ALA A 44 1.90 0.06 -13.28
CA ALA A 44 2.55 1.36 -13.13
C ALA A 44 3.56 1.66 -14.26
N HIS A 45 4.27 0.64 -14.76
CA HIS A 45 5.25 0.79 -15.83
C HIS A 45 4.64 0.71 -17.25
N GLY A 46 3.32 0.53 -17.40
CA GLY A 46 2.61 0.61 -18.69
C GLY A 46 2.81 -0.54 -19.69
N ARG A 47 3.54 -1.61 -19.33
CA ARG A 47 3.93 -2.69 -20.27
C ARG A 47 3.04 -3.94 -20.21
N SER A 48 2.27 -4.07 -19.13
CA SER A 48 1.36 -5.19 -18.88
C SER A 48 0.22 -4.73 -17.98
N LYS A 49 -0.77 -5.59 -17.80
CA LYS A 49 -1.86 -5.44 -16.84
C LYS A 49 -1.59 -6.27 -15.57
N VAL A 50 -2.22 -5.84 -14.50
CA VAL A 50 -2.31 -6.52 -13.22
C VAL A 50 -3.78 -6.73 -12.86
N ALA A 51 -4.08 -7.90 -12.30
CA ALA A 51 -5.39 -8.20 -11.77
C ALA A 51 -5.31 -8.58 -10.30
N THR A 52 -6.37 -8.27 -9.54
CA THR A 52 -6.56 -8.89 -8.23
C THR A 52 -7.67 -9.93 -8.33
N ILE A 53 -7.42 -11.11 -7.78
CA ILE A 53 -8.35 -12.23 -7.84
C ILE A 53 -8.63 -12.79 -6.45
N SER A 54 -9.79 -13.40 -6.30
CA SER A 54 -10.16 -14.15 -5.11
C SER A 54 -10.77 -15.49 -5.52
N PHE A 55 -10.65 -16.45 -4.61
CA PHE A 55 -11.16 -17.79 -4.83
C PHE A 55 -12.18 -18.08 -3.73
N LYS A 56 -13.32 -18.66 -4.11
CA LYS A 56 -14.23 -19.25 -3.12
C LYS A 56 -13.55 -20.41 -2.37
N ILE A 57 -12.74 -21.19 -3.08
CA ILE A 57 -11.90 -22.26 -2.54
C ILE A 57 -10.52 -22.09 -3.16
N ILE A 58 -9.50 -21.86 -2.34
CA ILE A 58 -8.13 -21.66 -2.80
C ILE A 58 -7.60 -22.97 -3.42
N PRO A 59 -7.09 -22.95 -4.67
CA PRO A 59 -6.48 -24.12 -5.30
C PRO A 59 -5.28 -24.64 -4.53
N ASN A 60 -5.08 -25.96 -4.51
CA ASN A 60 -3.98 -26.60 -3.76
C ASN A 60 -2.59 -26.06 -4.11
N LYS A 61 -2.35 -25.70 -5.38
CA LYS A 61 -1.07 -25.11 -5.81
C LYS A 61 -0.79 -23.81 -5.04
N LEU A 62 -1.81 -23.00 -4.81
CA LEU A 62 -1.69 -21.70 -4.14
C LEU A 62 -1.69 -21.79 -2.60
N LEU A 63 -1.81 -23.00 -2.03
CA LEU A 63 -1.70 -23.20 -0.57
C LEU A 63 -0.24 -23.32 -0.10
N ARG A 64 0.71 -23.48 -1.02
CA ARG A 64 2.13 -23.68 -0.71
C ARG A 64 2.98 -22.64 -1.44
N GLY A 65 3.69 -21.83 -0.68
CA GLY A 65 4.50 -20.72 -1.19
C GLY A 65 3.71 -19.41 -1.24
N HIS A 66 4.33 -18.40 -1.85
CA HIS A 66 3.81 -17.04 -1.94
C HIS A 66 3.85 -16.47 -3.36
N GLU A 67 4.53 -17.16 -4.28
CA GLU A 67 4.67 -16.78 -5.68
C GLU A 67 4.57 -18.03 -6.57
N TRP A 68 3.87 -17.91 -7.68
CA TRP A 68 3.63 -18.99 -8.63
C TRP A 68 3.65 -18.48 -10.06
N THR A 69 4.14 -19.30 -10.96
CA THR A 69 4.18 -19.01 -12.40
C THR A 69 3.21 -19.92 -13.14
N LEU A 70 2.46 -19.35 -14.08
CA LEU A 70 1.49 -20.04 -14.92
C LEU A 70 1.74 -19.71 -16.40
N ASP A 71 1.89 -20.76 -17.21
CA ASP A 71 1.96 -20.64 -18.66
C ASP A 71 0.54 -20.59 -19.23
N VAL A 72 0.15 -19.45 -19.79
CA VAL A 72 -1.18 -19.32 -20.39
C VAL A 72 -1.10 -19.55 -21.88
N VAL A 73 -1.90 -20.50 -22.37
CA VAL A 73 -2.10 -20.70 -23.80
C VAL A 73 -2.97 -19.56 -24.32
N ASP A 74 -2.42 -18.69 -25.17
CA ASP A 74 -3.23 -17.67 -25.86
C ASP A 74 -3.99 -18.34 -27.02
N PRO A 75 -5.33 -18.39 -27.00
CA PRO A 75 -6.11 -19.00 -28.07
C PRO A 75 -5.94 -18.26 -29.42
N ARG A 76 -5.49 -17.00 -29.42
CA ARG A 76 -5.23 -16.21 -30.63
C ARG A 76 -3.89 -16.57 -31.30
N ASN A 77 -3.09 -17.44 -30.67
CA ASN A 77 -1.77 -17.86 -31.16
C ASN A 77 -1.78 -19.12 -32.04
N SER A 78 -2.91 -19.51 -32.63
CA SER A 78 -3.02 -20.66 -33.54
C SER A 78 -2.48 -20.40 -34.96
N GLY A 79 -1.28 -19.82 -35.11
CA GLY A 79 -0.62 -19.52 -36.39
C GLY A 79 0.77 -20.17 -36.56
N PRO A 80 1.29 -20.35 -37.79
CA PRO A 80 2.49 -21.16 -38.00
C PRO A 80 3.81 -20.45 -37.63
N ARG A 81 4.64 -21.16 -36.86
CA ARG A 81 6.12 -21.12 -36.76
C ARG A 81 6.82 -19.74 -36.81
N GLY A 82 6.64 -18.96 -35.75
CA GLY A 82 7.67 -18.03 -35.26
C GLY A 82 8.02 -18.37 -33.82
N ILE A 83 9.19 -17.96 -33.32
CA ILE A 83 9.58 -18.07 -31.90
C ILE A 83 8.56 -17.26 -31.08
N ARG A 84 7.48 -17.89 -30.63
CA ARG A 84 6.39 -17.25 -29.88
C ARG A 84 6.39 -17.83 -28.47
N GLN A 85 6.76 -17.01 -27.48
CA GLN A 85 6.65 -17.38 -26.08
C GLN A 85 5.20 -17.14 -25.63
N ASN A 86 4.58 -18.16 -25.02
CA ASN A 86 3.31 -17.99 -24.35
C ASN A 86 3.45 -16.92 -23.25
N PRO A 87 2.44 -16.07 -23.03
CA PRO A 87 2.49 -15.13 -21.92
C PRO A 87 2.58 -15.90 -20.60
N VAL A 88 3.57 -15.52 -19.79
CA VAL A 88 3.81 -16.09 -18.48
C VAL A 88 3.15 -15.18 -17.44
N LEU A 89 2.14 -15.70 -16.75
CA LEU A 89 1.49 -14.99 -15.66
C LEU A 89 2.17 -15.34 -14.34
N ASN A 90 2.39 -14.32 -13.51
CA ASN A 90 2.89 -14.51 -12.15
C ASN A 90 1.78 -14.21 -11.16
N ILE A 91 1.47 -15.18 -10.30
CA ILE A 91 0.53 -15.03 -9.20
C ILE A 91 1.34 -14.85 -7.93
N ASP A 92 0.96 -13.88 -7.09
CA ASP A 92 1.51 -13.73 -5.75
C ASP A 92 0.43 -13.39 -4.73
N ASP A 93 0.69 -13.68 -3.45
CA ASP A 93 -0.21 -13.34 -2.35
C ASP A 93 0.31 -12.19 -1.47
N HIS A 94 1.57 -11.76 -1.62
CA HIS A 94 2.21 -10.78 -0.74
C HIS A 94 2.11 -9.33 -1.24
N PHE A 95 1.85 -9.11 -2.53
CA PHE A 95 1.64 -7.78 -3.14
C PHE A 95 2.85 -6.82 -3.05
N HIS A 96 4.09 -7.32 -3.03
CA HIS A 96 5.27 -6.44 -2.99
C HIS A 96 5.40 -5.59 -4.26
N GLY A 97 5.84 -4.35 -4.12
CA GLY A 97 5.88 -3.34 -5.17
C GLY A 97 4.51 -2.67 -5.41
N LEU A 98 4.40 -1.93 -6.51
CA LEU A 98 3.17 -1.25 -6.88
C LEU A 98 2.14 -2.24 -7.44
N THR A 99 0.91 -2.14 -6.95
CA THR A 99 -0.26 -2.85 -7.50
C THR A 99 -1.35 -1.84 -7.80
N VAL A 100 -1.66 -1.66 -9.08
CA VAL A 100 -2.74 -0.78 -9.51
C VAL A 100 -4.06 -1.52 -9.30
N LEU A 101 -4.92 -0.98 -8.44
CA LEU A 101 -6.23 -1.56 -8.14
C LEU A 101 -7.28 -1.10 -9.14
N CYS A 102 -7.23 0.17 -9.53
CA CYS A 102 -8.09 0.70 -10.59
C CYS A 102 -7.39 1.86 -11.30
N SER A 103 -7.70 2.03 -12.58
CA SER A 103 -7.25 3.18 -13.35
C SER A 103 -8.45 3.82 -14.06
N PRO A 104 -8.56 5.15 -14.05
CA PRO A 104 -9.51 5.85 -14.91
C PRO A 104 -9.05 5.76 -16.37
N PRO A 105 -9.93 6.06 -17.35
CA PRO A 105 -9.49 6.26 -18.73
C PRO A 105 -8.32 7.26 -18.81
N PRO A 106 -7.28 7.03 -19.63
CA PRO A 106 -6.07 7.87 -19.66
C PRO A 106 -6.37 9.36 -19.82
N GLU A 107 -7.33 9.72 -20.66
CA GLU A 107 -7.76 11.09 -20.92
C GLU A 107 -8.48 11.76 -19.75
N LYS A 108 -8.97 10.98 -18.78
CA LYS A 108 -9.64 11.44 -17.55
C LYS A 108 -8.75 11.33 -16.31
N HIS A 109 -7.55 10.75 -16.43
CA HIS A 109 -6.66 10.55 -15.29
C HIS A 109 -6.09 11.88 -14.78
N GLN A 110 -6.44 12.22 -13.53
CA GLN A 110 -6.04 13.49 -12.92
C GLN A 110 -5.10 13.34 -11.73
N VAL A 111 -5.21 12.27 -10.94
CA VAL A 111 -4.49 12.10 -9.67
C VAL A 111 -4.14 10.64 -9.44
N ASP A 112 -2.96 10.39 -8.87
CA ASP A 112 -2.54 9.10 -8.32
C ASP A 112 -2.78 9.05 -6.82
N VAL A 113 -3.47 8.00 -6.33
CA VAL A 113 -3.66 7.74 -4.90
C VAL A 113 -2.88 6.49 -4.54
N ILE A 114 -1.87 6.62 -3.69
CA ILE A 114 -0.97 5.51 -3.33
C ILE A 114 -1.14 5.18 -1.85
N ALA A 115 -1.63 3.98 -1.56
CA ALA A 115 -1.85 3.48 -0.22
C ALA A 115 -0.72 2.56 0.24
N ILE A 116 -0.23 2.77 1.46
CA ILE A 116 0.94 2.08 2.04
C ILE A 116 0.58 1.58 3.44
N SER A 117 0.73 0.28 3.68
CA SER A 117 0.44 -0.35 4.96
C SER A 117 1.53 -0.09 6.02
N GLY A 118 1.24 -0.46 7.27
CA GLY A 118 2.19 -0.39 8.38
C GLY A 118 3.09 -1.63 8.52
N LEU A 119 3.94 -1.61 9.55
CA LEU A 119 4.79 -2.72 9.97
C LEU A 119 3.95 -3.97 10.29
N GLY A 120 4.36 -5.14 9.79
CA GLY A 120 3.61 -6.40 9.92
C GLY A 120 2.32 -6.42 9.11
N GLY A 121 2.04 -5.38 8.32
CA GLY A 121 0.81 -5.22 7.56
C GLY A 121 0.95 -5.78 6.15
N HIS A 122 -0.04 -6.56 5.73
CA HIS A 122 -0.16 -7.00 4.34
C HIS A 122 -0.72 -5.86 3.48
N ALA A 123 -0.11 -5.56 2.33
CA ALA A 123 -0.47 -4.38 1.51
C ALA A 123 -1.96 -4.30 1.12
N TYR A 124 -2.55 -5.40 0.63
CA TYR A 124 -4.00 -5.48 0.38
C TYR A 124 -4.83 -5.65 1.67
N GLY A 125 -4.45 -6.59 2.53
CA GLY A 125 -5.22 -6.96 3.72
C GLY A 125 -5.33 -5.87 4.79
N SER A 126 -4.37 -4.93 4.86
CA SER A 126 -4.40 -3.84 5.85
C SER A 126 -5.57 -2.88 5.64
N PHE A 127 -6.08 -2.78 4.41
CA PHE A 127 -7.22 -1.93 4.06
C PHE A 127 -8.50 -2.72 3.81
N LYS A 128 -8.50 -4.03 4.09
CA LYS A 128 -9.67 -4.91 3.96
C LYS A 128 -10.42 -4.96 5.28
N GLU A 129 -11.74 -4.80 5.24
CA GLU A 129 -12.62 -4.98 6.39
C GLU A 129 -12.40 -6.36 7.03
N ARG A 130 -12.35 -6.40 8.37
CA ARG A 130 -12.13 -7.64 9.11
C ARG A 130 -13.34 -8.56 8.99
N GLY A 131 -13.10 -9.83 8.67
CA GLY A 131 -14.17 -10.83 8.49
C GLY A 131 -14.98 -10.67 7.21
N SER A 132 -14.59 -9.75 6.32
CA SER A 132 -15.26 -9.43 5.07
C SER A 132 -14.28 -9.49 3.90
N GLU A 133 -14.82 -9.60 2.69
CA GLU A 133 -14.04 -9.51 1.45
C GLU A 133 -13.95 -8.09 0.90
N HIS A 134 -14.61 -7.13 1.58
CA HIS A 134 -14.65 -5.74 1.21
C HIS A 134 -13.32 -5.04 1.48
N MET A 135 -12.69 -4.51 0.44
CA MET A 135 -11.47 -3.72 0.52
C MET A 135 -11.76 -2.34 -0.07
N TRP A 136 -11.95 -1.34 0.78
CA TRP A 136 -12.56 -0.07 0.40
C TRP A 136 -11.78 0.70 -0.69
N LEU A 137 -10.45 0.56 -0.77
CA LEU A 137 -9.64 1.18 -1.84
C LEU A 137 -9.93 0.56 -3.22
N SER A 138 -10.33 -0.71 -3.27
CA SER A 138 -10.69 -1.44 -4.49
C SER A 138 -12.19 -1.37 -4.79
N ASP A 139 -13.03 -1.41 -3.75
CA ASP A 139 -14.45 -1.71 -3.89
C ASP A 139 -15.36 -0.48 -3.77
N SER A 140 -14.92 0.56 -3.05
CA SER A 140 -15.71 1.78 -2.76
C SER A 140 -15.08 3.03 -3.37
N LEU A 141 -13.80 3.29 -3.06
CA LEU A 141 -13.10 4.49 -3.49
C LEU A 141 -13.15 4.73 -5.01
N PRO A 142 -12.99 3.71 -5.88
CA PRO A 142 -13.00 3.94 -7.33
C PRO A 142 -14.36 4.45 -7.86
N LYS A 143 -15.46 4.17 -7.14
CA LYS A 143 -16.80 4.65 -7.50
C LYS A 143 -17.01 6.12 -7.16
N HIS A 144 -16.32 6.60 -6.12
CA HIS A 144 -16.48 7.96 -5.61
C HIS A 144 -15.39 8.91 -6.08
N LEU A 145 -14.24 8.38 -6.50
CA LEU A 145 -13.09 9.14 -7.00
C LEU A 145 -12.70 8.65 -8.40
N THR A 146 -13.62 8.82 -9.35
CA THR A 146 -13.57 8.22 -10.70
C THR A 146 -12.46 8.75 -11.61
N LEU A 147 -11.75 9.82 -11.20
CA LEU A 147 -10.66 10.44 -11.95
C LEU A 147 -9.27 10.08 -11.37
N ALA A 148 -9.24 9.24 -10.33
CA ALA A 148 -8.02 8.83 -9.66
C ALA A 148 -7.62 7.40 -10.02
N ARG A 149 -6.33 7.19 -10.25
CA ARG A 149 -5.75 5.84 -10.26
C ARG A 149 -5.41 5.46 -8.82
N VAL A 150 -5.92 4.32 -8.35
CA VAL A 150 -5.71 3.85 -6.98
C VAL A 150 -4.70 2.72 -6.99
N ILE A 151 -3.67 2.86 -6.16
CA ILE A 151 -2.50 1.99 -6.12
C ILE A 151 -2.25 1.60 -4.67
N ILE A 152 -1.90 0.34 -4.43
CA ILE A 152 -1.27 -0.08 -3.16
C ILE A 152 0.21 -0.35 -3.40
N TYR A 153 1.04 -0.03 -2.42
CA TYR A 153 2.46 -0.37 -2.41
C TYR A 153 2.75 -1.34 -1.26
N GLY A 154 3.22 -2.53 -1.61
CA GLY A 154 3.67 -3.53 -0.65
C GLY A 154 5.18 -3.60 -0.52
N TYR A 155 5.64 -3.96 0.66
CA TYR A 155 7.04 -4.15 1.00
C TYR A 155 7.14 -5.26 2.06
N GLU A 156 8.32 -5.86 2.18
CA GLU A 156 8.55 -6.87 3.22
C GLU A 156 8.49 -6.19 4.60
N SER A 157 7.52 -6.59 5.40
CA SER A 157 7.27 -6.00 6.72
C SER A 157 6.97 -7.04 7.79
N GLY A 158 7.17 -8.33 7.47
CA GLY A 158 6.94 -9.44 8.37
C GLY A 158 7.65 -9.23 9.71
N LEU A 159 6.91 -9.52 10.80
CA LEU A 159 7.43 -9.42 12.16
C LEU A 159 8.05 -10.73 12.61
N ALA A 160 7.28 -11.82 12.58
CA ALA A 160 7.74 -13.14 12.99
C ALA A 160 8.48 -13.83 11.83
N ASN A 161 9.59 -14.50 12.16
CA ASN A 161 10.41 -15.29 11.21
C ASN A 161 10.86 -14.50 9.96
N SER A 162 10.96 -13.18 10.07
CA SER A 162 11.47 -12.35 8.99
C SER A 162 12.96 -12.60 8.81
N THR A 163 13.39 -12.74 7.56
CA THR A 163 14.80 -12.79 7.18
C THR A 163 15.32 -11.42 6.73
N GLY A 164 14.46 -10.40 6.70
CA GLY A 164 14.81 -9.05 6.26
C GLY A 164 15.52 -8.27 7.36
N PHE A 165 16.54 -7.51 6.98
CA PHE A 165 17.29 -6.58 7.84
C PHE A 165 17.14 -5.12 7.38
N GLN A 166 16.14 -4.85 6.53
CA GLN A 166 15.90 -3.52 5.95
C GLN A 166 15.64 -2.50 7.07
N ASN A 167 16.26 -1.33 6.92
CA ASN A 167 15.97 -0.17 7.78
C ASN A 167 15.04 0.82 7.07
N LEU A 168 14.74 1.94 7.72
CA LEU A 168 13.84 2.96 7.17
C LEU A 168 14.38 3.62 5.89
N ASP A 169 15.70 3.80 5.78
CA ASP A 169 16.38 4.35 4.61
C ASP A 169 16.25 3.42 3.39
N ASP A 170 16.44 2.10 3.59
CA ASP A 170 16.25 1.09 2.55
C ASP A 170 14.82 1.10 2.00
N LEU A 171 13.84 1.20 2.91
CA LEU A 171 12.41 1.23 2.56
C LEU A 171 12.04 2.54 1.85
N GLY A 172 12.56 3.68 2.31
CA GLY A 172 12.40 4.98 1.65
C GLY A 172 12.94 4.97 0.21
N ASN A 173 14.14 4.41 0.02
CA ASN A 173 14.79 4.29 -1.28
C ASN A 173 14.01 3.36 -2.22
N ALA A 174 13.48 2.26 -1.68
CA ALA A 174 12.64 1.35 -2.47
C ALA A 174 11.33 2.03 -2.94
N LEU A 175 10.68 2.82 -2.09
CA LEU A 175 9.49 3.59 -2.48
C LEU A 175 9.86 4.69 -3.50
N GLN A 176 10.96 5.42 -3.27
CA GLN A 176 11.45 6.45 -4.18
C GLN A 176 11.67 5.90 -5.61
N LYS A 177 12.30 4.72 -5.75
CA LYS A 177 12.45 4.03 -7.03
C LYS A 177 11.11 3.59 -7.62
N ALA A 178 10.16 3.15 -6.79
CA ALA A 178 8.83 2.80 -7.26
C ALA A 178 8.08 4.01 -7.83
N LEU A 179 8.21 5.19 -7.22
CA LEU A 179 7.63 6.43 -7.74
C LEU A 179 8.24 6.83 -9.09
N GLN A 180 9.54 6.64 -9.28
CA GLN A 180 10.19 6.85 -10.58
C GLN A 180 9.62 5.93 -11.68
N ILE A 181 9.33 4.67 -11.34
CA ILE A 181 8.68 3.72 -12.26
C ILE A 181 7.27 4.21 -12.63
N LEU A 182 6.52 4.72 -11.64
CA LEU A 182 5.15 5.20 -11.84
C LEU A 182 5.08 6.45 -12.72
N HIS A 183 5.98 7.40 -12.50
CA HIS A 183 6.03 8.68 -13.20
C HIS A 183 6.63 8.62 -14.60
N GLY A 184 7.07 7.44 -15.04
CA GLY A 184 7.63 7.25 -16.37
C GLY A 184 8.80 8.20 -16.65
N ARG A 185 9.06 8.44 -17.94
CA ARG A 185 10.13 9.36 -18.41
C ARG A 185 9.61 10.71 -18.89
N SER A 186 8.29 10.91 -18.93
CA SER A 186 7.65 12.09 -19.53
C SER A 186 6.78 12.82 -18.52
N ASP A 187 6.99 14.14 -18.38
CA ASP A 187 6.17 14.99 -17.51
C ASP A 187 4.69 15.03 -17.90
N LEU A 188 4.36 14.78 -19.18
CA LEU A 188 2.98 14.75 -19.67
C LEU A 188 2.16 13.59 -19.06
N GLU A 189 2.85 12.56 -18.56
CA GLU A 189 2.23 11.37 -17.97
C GLU A 189 2.15 11.46 -16.43
N ARG A 190 2.93 12.35 -15.82
CA ARG A 190 2.99 12.51 -14.36
C ARG A 190 1.69 13.11 -13.85
N LYS A 191 1.09 12.47 -12.84
CA LYS A 191 -0.08 12.99 -12.13
C LYS A 191 0.30 13.33 -10.69
N PRO A 192 -0.31 14.36 -10.11
CA PRO A 192 -0.20 14.65 -8.69
C PRO A 192 -0.49 13.40 -7.84
N ILE A 193 0.35 13.13 -6.85
CA ILE A 193 0.24 12.00 -5.93
C ILE A 193 -0.36 12.47 -4.61
N ILE A 194 -1.32 11.69 -4.11
CA ILE A 194 -1.80 11.75 -2.74
C ILE A 194 -1.49 10.41 -2.07
N PHE A 195 -0.77 10.43 -0.96
CA PHE A 195 -0.49 9.23 -0.18
C PHE A 195 -1.60 8.94 0.84
N ILE A 196 -1.91 7.66 1.05
CA ILE A 196 -2.71 7.16 2.17
C ILE A 196 -1.81 6.19 2.94
N ALA A 197 -1.20 6.63 4.02
CA ALA A 197 -0.14 5.86 4.66
C ALA A 197 -0.45 5.55 6.12
N HIS A 198 -0.37 4.28 6.47
CA HIS A 198 -0.65 3.77 7.82
C HIS A 198 0.63 3.47 8.58
N SER A 199 0.74 3.93 9.82
CA SER A 199 1.81 3.56 10.75
C SER A 199 3.20 3.76 10.10
N LEU A 200 4.05 2.72 10.08
CA LEU A 200 5.36 2.72 9.40
C LEU A 200 5.29 3.22 7.95
N GLY A 201 4.22 2.93 7.21
CA GLY A 201 4.05 3.38 5.83
C GLY A 201 4.18 4.90 5.69
N GLY A 202 3.72 5.68 6.67
CA GLY A 202 3.88 7.13 6.65
C GLY A 202 5.32 7.58 6.85
N LEU A 203 6.10 6.86 7.68
CA LEU A 203 7.52 7.12 7.84
C LEU A 203 8.32 6.77 6.57
N ILE A 204 7.91 5.72 5.86
CA ILE A 204 8.49 5.36 4.55
C ILE A 204 8.22 6.46 3.53
N VAL A 205 7.00 7.00 3.47
CA VAL A 205 6.67 8.16 2.61
C VAL A 205 7.55 9.35 2.94
N LYS A 206 7.71 9.68 4.23
CA LYS A 206 8.57 10.78 4.67
C LYS A 206 10.02 10.57 4.26
N GLU A 207 10.55 9.37 4.45
CA GLU A 207 11.93 9.04 4.06
C GLU A 207 12.12 9.15 2.54
N ALA A 208 11.19 8.61 1.75
CA ALA A 208 11.24 8.73 0.29
C ALA A 208 11.24 10.20 -0.16
N ILE A 209 10.41 11.05 0.45
CA ILE A 209 10.37 12.49 0.15
C ILE A 209 11.69 13.18 0.51
N ILE A 210 12.28 12.86 1.67
CA ILE A 210 13.59 13.37 2.08
C ILE A 210 14.65 12.98 1.05
N GLN A 211 14.73 11.71 0.69
CA GLN A 211 15.73 11.21 -0.27
C GLN A 211 15.54 11.79 -1.67
N ILE A 212 14.28 12.06 -2.09
CA ILE A 212 14.00 12.79 -3.34
C ILE A 212 14.56 14.21 -3.26
N ALA A 213 14.28 14.94 -2.17
CA ALA A 213 14.71 16.32 -1.99
C ALA A 213 16.24 16.47 -1.82
N GLU A 214 16.90 15.44 -1.28
CA GLU A 214 18.37 15.37 -1.15
C GLU A 214 19.03 14.81 -2.43
N SER A 215 18.26 14.47 -3.47
CA SER A 215 18.81 13.92 -4.72
C SER A 215 19.48 14.99 -5.58
N ASN A 216 20.64 14.65 -6.15
CA ASN A 216 21.34 15.48 -7.14
C ASN A 216 20.97 15.16 -8.59
N ILE A 217 19.91 14.37 -8.81
CA ILE A 217 19.45 13.98 -10.15
C ILE A 217 18.19 14.79 -10.45
N ASP A 218 18.26 15.73 -11.40
CA ASP A 218 17.19 16.70 -11.69
C ASP A 218 15.81 16.03 -11.86
N GLY A 219 15.71 14.99 -12.69
CA GLY A 219 14.44 14.30 -12.93
C GLY A 219 13.85 13.57 -11.71
N VAL A 220 14.67 13.28 -10.71
CA VAL A 220 14.23 12.74 -9.41
C VAL A 220 13.71 13.87 -8.54
N LEU A 221 14.48 14.94 -8.42
CA LEU A 221 14.10 16.13 -7.64
C LEU A 221 12.77 16.72 -8.15
N GLU A 222 12.55 16.75 -9.46
CA GLU A 222 11.28 17.17 -10.07
C GLU A 222 10.07 16.35 -9.61
N SER A 223 10.26 15.07 -9.24
CA SER A 223 9.17 14.21 -8.75
C SER A 223 8.53 14.77 -7.47
N LEU A 224 9.28 15.57 -6.70
CA LEU A 224 8.78 16.23 -5.50
C LEU A 224 7.62 17.18 -5.81
N ARG A 225 7.66 17.88 -6.95
CA ARG A 225 6.60 18.82 -7.39
C ARG A 225 5.29 18.11 -7.72
N PHE A 226 5.34 16.80 -7.96
CA PHE A 226 4.15 16.00 -8.23
C PHE A 226 3.59 15.35 -6.96
N ILE A 227 4.22 15.52 -5.80
CA ILE A 227 3.65 15.05 -4.53
C ILE A 227 2.77 16.17 -3.96
N TYR A 228 1.46 15.99 -4.02
CA TYR A 228 0.51 16.97 -3.50
C TYR A 228 0.40 16.90 -1.97
N GLY A 229 0.33 15.70 -1.40
CA GLY A 229 0.04 15.58 0.03
C GLY A 229 -0.17 14.16 0.52
N ALA A 230 -0.59 14.03 1.77
CA ALA A 230 -0.77 12.73 2.41
C ALA A 230 -1.91 12.71 3.44
N MET A 231 -2.51 11.54 3.61
CA MET A 231 -3.39 11.18 4.70
C MET A 231 -2.65 10.13 5.55
N PHE A 232 -2.21 10.55 6.74
CA PHE A 232 -1.40 9.75 7.65
C PHE A 232 -2.26 9.16 8.75
N PHE A 233 -2.31 7.83 8.85
CA PHE A 233 -3.10 7.10 9.84
C PHE A 233 -2.18 6.51 10.91
N GLY A 234 -2.18 7.09 12.11
CA GLY A 234 -1.39 6.61 13.24
C GLY A 234 0.12 6.59 12.98
N VAL A 235 0.66 7.51 12.18
CA VAL A 235 2.09 7.51 11.82
C VAL A 235 2.93 7.88 13.06
N PRO A 236 3.86 7.02 13.53
CA PRO A 236 4.54 7.25 14.80
C PRO A 236 5.70 8.25 14.68
N ASN A 237 5.40 9.51 14.41
CA ASN A 237 6.41 10.56 14.18
C ASN A 237 7.30 10.83 15.39
N ARG A 238 6.82 10.51 16.60
CA ARG A 238 7.56 10.61 17.86
C ARG A 238 7.61 9.27 18.59
N GLY A 239 7.52 8.20 17.81
CA GLY A 239 7.65 6.82 18.25
C GLY A 239 6.34 6.09 18.55
N LEU A 240 6.51 4.78 18.62
CA LEU A 240 5.52 3.72 18.77
C LEU A 240 5.79 2.97 20.09
N ASP A 241 4.75 2.42 20.73
CA ASP A 241 4.94 1.39 21.76
C ASP A 241 5.38 0.08 21.09
N ILE A 242 6.66 -0.23 21.21
CA ILE A 242 7.30 -1.35 20.52
C ILE A 242 7.37 -2.64 21.34
N LYS A 243 6.87 -2.65 22.59
CA LYS A 243 7.12 -3.77 23.54
C LYS A 243 6.67 -5.12 22.99
N SER A 244 5.47 -5.18 22.42
CA SER A 244 4.96 -6.43 21.83
C SER A 244 5.68 -6.79 20.53
N PHE A 245 6.11 -5.79 19.76
CA PHE A 245 6.85 -6.03 18.53
C PHE A 245 8.24 -6.60 18.81
N THR A 246 8.96 -6.06 19.80
CA THR A 246 10.28 -6.56 20.20
C THR A 246 10.22 -7.98 20.75
N GLN A 247 9.14 -8.35 21.42
CA GLN A 247 8.88 -9.75 21.84
C GLN A 247 8.63 -10.68 20.65
N VAL A 248 7.89 -10.22 19.63
CA VAL A 248 7.60 -11.02 18.43
C VAL A 248 8.84 -11.19 17.55
N VAL A 249 9.65 -10.14 17.36
CA VAL A 249 10.86 -10.25 16.55
C VAL A 249 11.99 -10.98 17.27
N GLY A 250 12.07 -10.90 18.60
CA GLY A 250 13.17 -11.48 19.37
C GLY A 250 14.52 -10.90 18.90
N ASP A 251 15.49 -11.76 18.66
CA ASP A 251 16.80 -11.40 18.08
C ASP A 251 16.82 -11.49 16.54
N GLY A 252 15.65 -11.43 15.91
CA GLY A 252 15.50 -11.47 14.46
C GLY A 252 16.18 -10.29 13.75
N PRO A 253 16.53 -10.43 12.47
CA PRO A 253 17.25 -9.42 11.70
C PRO A 253 16.50 -8.09 11.56
N ASN A 254 15.17 -8.11 11.63
CA ASN A 254 14.30 -6.93 11.58
C ASN A 254 14.20 -6.18 12.92
N ARG A 255 14.86 -6.65 13.99
CA ARG A 255 14.81 -6.02 15.32
C ARG A 255 15.24 -4.56 15.30
N TYR A 256 16.32 -4.25 14.57
CA TYR A 256 16.84 -2.89 14.47
C TYR A 256 15.81 -1.90 13.93
N LEU A 257 15.06 -2.30 12.90
CA LEU A 257 13.97 -1.49 12.37
C LEU A 257 12.92 -1.25 13.46
N VAL A 258 12.47 -2.29 14.17
CA VAL A 258 11.48 -2.16 15.25
C VAL A 258 11.96 -1.21 16.35
N GLU A 259 13.20 -1.36 16.81
CA GLU A 259 13.77 -0.50 17.86
C GLU A 259 13.89 0.96 17.41
N SER A 260 14.20 1.20 16.13
CA SER A 260 14.25 2.57 15.57
C SER A 260 12.90 3.31 15.63
N LEU A 261 11.79 2.57 15.73
CA LEU A 261 10.44 3.12 15.84
C LEU A 261 10.01 3.39 17.28
N GLY A 262 10.81 3.01 18.27
CA GLY A 262 10.47 3.15 19.69
C GLY A 262 10.27 4.61 20.11
N ARG A 263 9.41 4.81 21.13
CA ARG A 263 9.21 6.12 21.78
C ARG A 263 10.45 6.62 22.51
N ASP A 264 11.31 5.73 22.96
CA ASP A 264 12.46 6.07 23.79
C ASP A 264 13.65 6.49 22.91
N ASN A 265 13.97 7.80 22.93
CA ASN A 265 15.17 8.41 22.34
C ASN A 265 15.49 8.02 20.87
N SER A 266 14.48 7.92 20.00
CA SER A 266 14.72 7.69 18.58
C SER A 266 15.26 8.96 17.89
N GLN A 267 16.59 9.10 17.88
CA GLN A 267 17.28 10.10 17.07
C GLN A 267 16.91 10.00 15.59
N VAL A 268 16.57 8.79 15.12
CA VAL A 268 16.12 8.52 13.75
C VAL A 268 14.83 9.28 13.46
N LEU A 269 13.80 9.14 14.29
CA LEU A 269 12.51 9.79 14.09
C LEU A 269 12.60 11.32 14.25
N ASP A 270 13.36 11.81 15.24
CA ASP A 270 13.58 13.25 15.41
C ASP A 270 14.34 13.87 14.23
N THR A 271 15.32 13.16 13.68
CA THR A 271 16.05 13.60 12.49
C THR A 271 15.15 13.58 11.26
N GLN A 272 14.39 12.52 11.07
CA GLN A 272 13.44 12.40 9.96
C GLN A 272 12.40 13.53 10.02
N CYS A 273 11.81 13.81 11.19
CA CYS A 273 10.81 14.88 11.34
C CYS A 273 11.36 16.25 10.92
N ARG A 274 12.60 16.58 11.33
CA ARG A 274 13.27 17.83 10.95
C ARG A 274 13.60 17.88 9.47
N LYS A 275 14.13 16.80 8.90
CA LYS A 275 14.46 16.72 7.47
C LYS A 275 13.21 16.79 6.60
N PHE A 276 12.16 16.04 6.94
CA PHE A 276 10.89 16.02 6.23
C PHE A 276 10.25 17.41 6.16
N SER A 277 10.24 18.15 7.27
CA SER A 277 9.69 19.50 7.32
C SER A 277 10.40 20.46 6.36
N LYS A 278 11.70 20.27 6.11
CA LYS A 278 12.47 21.05 5.12
C LYS A 278 12.30 20.53 3.70
N ALA A 279 12.26 19.21 3.52
CA ALA A 279 12.13 18.56 2.23
C ALA A 279 10.75 18.78 1.59
N PHE A 280 9.72 18.91 2.41
CA PHE A 280 8.33 19.09 1.97
C PHE A 280 7.74 20.40 2.50
N ASP A 281 8.44 21.51 2.24
CA ASP A 281 8.09 22.85 2.70
C ASP A 281 7.16 23.61 1.72
N PHE A 282 6.10 22.94 1.28
CA PHE A 282 5.14 23.48 0.30
C PHE A 282 3.89 24.03 1.00
N GLU A 283 4.07 25.01 1.90
CA GLU A 283 2.95 25.68 2.57
C GLU A 283 1.97 26.29 1.55
N GLY A 284 0.67 26.06 1.76
CA GLY A 284 -0.40 26.50 0.85
C GLY A 284 -0.52 25.74 -0.49
N SER A 285 0.50 24.96 -0.87
CA SER A 285 0.51 24.16 -2.11
C SER A 285 0.41 22.65 -1.88
N SER A 286 0.44 22.21 -0.62
CA SER A 286 0.33 20.81 -0.19
C SER A 286 -0.49 20.68 1.08
N GLU A 287 -1.09 19.51 1.32
CA GLU A 287 -1.90 19.24 2.52
C GLU A 287 -1.57 17.86 3.13
N ILE A 288 -1.42 17.82 4.45
CA ILE A 288 -1.28 16.60 5.24
C ILE A 288 -2.38 16.54 6.30
N TYR A 289 -3.19 15.49 6.22
CA TYR A 289 -4.19 15.16 7.25
C TYR A 289 -3.69 14.00 8.10
N CYS A 290 -3.76 14.14 9.42
CA CYS A 290 -3.32 13.14 10.38
C CYS A 290 -4.51 12.55 11.14
N PHE A 291 -4.72 11.24 10.99
CA PHE A 291 -5.70 10.46 11.70
C PHE A 291 -5.03 9.74 12.88
N TYR A 292 -5.68 9.70 14.04
CA TYR A 292 -5.14 9.05 15.24
C TYR A 292 -6.16 8.13 15.91
N GLU A 293 -5.65 7.05 16.50
CA GLU A 293 -6.46 6.08 17.23
C GLU A 293 -6.99 6.68 18.54
N THR A 294 -8.18 6.25 18.94
CA THR A 294 -8.76 6.63 20.25
C THR A 294 -9.24 5.43 21.06
N ARG A 295 -8.95 4.21 20.60
CA ARG A 295 -9.06 2.97 21.37
C ARG A 295 -7.71 2.29 21.45
N THR A 296 -7.49 1.53 22.52
CA THR A 296 -6.28 0.71 22.69
C THR A 296 -6.33 -0.53 21.80
N SER A 297 -5.18 -0.92 21.26
CA SER A 297 -5.00 -2.16 20.51
C SER A 297 -4.60 -3.29 21.45
N ASN A 298 -5.19 -4.48 21.31
CA ASN A 298 -4.62 -5.68 21.92
C ASN A 298 -3.20 -5.88 21.38
N THR A 299 -2.28 -6.33 22.22
CA THR A 299 -0.88 -6.51 21.82
C THR A 299 -0.58 -7.96 21.48
N ALA A 300 0.44 -8.14 20.66
CA ALA A 300 0.91 -9.45 20.23
C ALA A 300 1.73 -10.14 21.34
N LEU A 301 1.42 -11.41 21.60
CA LEU A 301 2.21 -12.33 22.41
C LEU A 301 2.48 -13.61 21.60
N LYS A 302 3.65 -14.21 21.78
CA LYS A 302 3.94 -15.55 21.24
C LYS A 302 3.38 -16.60 22.18
N ASP A 303 2.64 -17.56 21.64
CA ASP A 303 2.27 -18.78 22.36
C ASP A 303 3.44 -19.77 22.45
N GLU A 304 3.22 -20.88 23.16
CA GLU A 304 4.19 -21.96 23.36
C GLU A 304 4.65 -22.64 22.07
N HIS A 305 3.93 -22.44 20.96
CA HIS A 305 4.26 -22.96 19.63
C HIS A 305 4.87 -21.90 18.72
N GLY A 306 5.18 -20.71 19.24
CA GLY A 306 5.77 -19.60 18.50
C GLY A 306 4.79 -18.83 17.61
N LYS A 307 3.49 -19.09 17.73
CA LYS A 307 2.45 -18.38 16.98
C LYS A 307 2.12 -17.07 17.69
N CYS A 308 2.01 -16.00 16.89
CA CYS A 308 1.64 -14.68 17.37
C CYS A 308 0.11 -14.58 17.58
N LEU A 309 -0.31 -14.32 18.81
CA LEU A 309 -1.70 -14.13 19.22
C LEU A 309 -1.91 -12.72 19.78
N MET A 310 -3.05 -12.09 19.46
CA MET A 310 -3.40 -10.74 19.93
C MET A 310 -4.07 -10.78 21.32
N THR A 311 -3.40 -11.40 22.28
CA THR A 311 -3.90 -11.67 23.64
C THR A 311 -3.14 -10.89 24.72
N GLY A 312 -2.18 -10.05 24.34
CA GLY A 312 -1.45 -9.22 25.29
C GLY A 312 -2.25 -8.01 25.77
N GLU A 313 -1.73 -7.35 26.80
CA GLU A 313 -2.33 -6.17 27.41
C GLU A 313 -2.65 -5.09 26.36
N PRO A 314 -3.88 -4.53 26.35
CA PRO A 314 -4.22 -3.47 25.44
C PRO A 314 -3.38 -2.22 25.67
N THR A 315 -2.86 -1.62 24.60
CA THR A 315 -2.09 -0.37 24.69
C THR A 315 -2.47 0.60 23.58
N ALA A 316 -2.29 1.89 23.83
CA ALA A 316 -2.29 2.89 22.78
C ALA A 316 -0.91 2.85 22.10
N LEU A 317 -0.86 2.24 20.91
CA LEU A 317 0.38 1.99 20.19
C LEU A 317 1.03 3.32 19.79
N VAL A 318 0.24 4.27 19.29
CA VAL A 318 0.71 5.59 18.86
C VAL A 318 -0.10 6.65 19.58
N SER A 319 0.58 7.47 20.39
CA SER A 319 -0.09 8.58 21.07
C SER A 319 -0.57 9.62 20.05
N LYS A 320 -1.63 10.37 20.37
CA LYS A 320 -2.09 11.50 19.54
C LYS A 320 -0.94 12.43 19.14
N GLY A 321 -0.10 12.81 20.11
CA GLY A 321 1.05 13.68 19.87
C GLY A 321 2.12 13.07 18.96
N SER A 322 2.25 11.74 18.88
CA SER A 322 3.11 11.07 17.89
C SER A 322 2.43 11.03 16.52
N ALA A 323 1.14 10.69 16.47
CA ALA A 323 0.36 10.56 15.24
C ALA A 323 0.18 11.87 14.44
N THR A 324 0.13 13.02 15.13
CA THR A 324 -0.21 14.31 14.50
C THR A 324 0.96 15.29 14.39
N HIS A 325 2.20 14.86 14.68
CA HIS A 325 3.38 15.72 14.63
C HIS A 325 4.06 15.66 13.25
N CYS A 326 3.51 16.40 12.28
CA CYS A 326 4.02 16.44 10.90
C CYS A 326 4.74 17.75 10.57
N ARG A 327 4.00 18.82 10.26
CA ARG A 327 4.55 20.15 9.91
C ARG A 327 3.90 21.22 10.78
N SER A 328 4.54 22.38 10.90
CA SER A 328 4.11 23.43 11.83
C SER A 328 2.75 24.04 11.48
N TRP A 329 2.38 24.14 10.20
CA TRP A 329 1.13 24.76 9.73
C TRP A 329 -0.09 23.83 9.72
N GLU A 330 0.10 22.52 9.89
CA GLU A 330 -0.97 21.51 9.96
C GLU A 330 -1.28 21.08 11.40
N ASN A 331 -0.99 21.97 12.35
CA ASN A 331 -1.15 21.71 13.77
C ASN A 331 -2.57 22.02 14.31
N SER A 332 -3.49 22.44 13.44
CA SER A 332 -4.86 22.78 13.83
C SER A 332 -5.78 21.55 13.85
N ASN A 333 -6.91 21.65 14.57
CA ASN A 333 -7.92 20.58 14.62
C ASN A 333 -8.51 20.22 13.25
N HIS A 334 -8.39 21.10 12.25
CA HIS A 334 -8.85 20.82 10.89
C HIS A 334 -8.08 19.66 10.24
N TYR A 335 -6.77 19.57 10.49
CA TYR A 335 -5.89 18.54 9.93
C TYR A 335 -5.72 17.32 10.84
N MET A 336 -6.33 17.33 12.04
CA MET A 336 -6.20 16.26 13.03
C MET A 336 -7.54 15.56 13.27
N CYS A 337 -7.67 14.35 12.75
CA CYS A 337 -8.93 13.62 12.72
C CYS A 337 -8.92 12.42 13.71
N PRO A 338 -9.72 12.43 14.79
CA PRO A 338 -9.85 11.26 15.65
C PRO A 338 -10.62 10.14 14.94
N ILE A 339 -10.22 8.89 15.14
CA ILE A 339 -10.98 7.70 14.76
C ILE A 339 -11.22 6.83 16.00
N ASP A 340 -12.48 6.50 16.29
CA ASP A 340 -12.89 5.63 17.41
C ASP A 340 -12.64 4.15 17.12
N ARG A 341 -11.35 3.83 16.88
CA ARG A 341 -10.82 2.50 16.58
C ARG A 341 -9.43 2.34 17.18
N ASP A 342 -9.01 1.08 17.24
CA ASP A 342 -7.62 0.72 17.49
C ASP A 342 -6.74 0.98 16.27
N HIS A 343 -5.43 0.97 16.48
CA HIS A 343 -4.40 1.23 15.47
C HIS A 343 -4.55 0.40 14.20
N SER A 344 -4.98 -0.85 14.35
CA SER A 344 -5.06 -1.80 13.25
C SER A 344 -6.36 -1.64 12.45
N GLU A 345 -7.47 -1.32 13.09
CA GLU A 345 -8.80 -1.21 12.47
C GLU A 345 -9.07 0.19 11.89
N MET A 346 -8.26 1.20 12.22
CA MET A 346 -8.47 2.58 11.79
C MET A 346 -8.41 2.82 10.27
N VAL A 347 -7.87 1.86 9.52
CA VAL A 347 -7.77 1.89 8.04
C VAL A 347 -8.61 0.80 7.35
N LYS A 348 -9.38 0.02 8.13
CA LYS A 348 -10.24 -1.08 7.63
C LYS A 348 -11.69 -0.63 7.56
N PHE A 349 -12.03 0.15 6.54
CA PHE A 349 -13.39 0.65 6.40
C PHE A 349 -14.34 -0.37 5.78
N SER A 350 -15.54 -0.46 6.35
CA SER A 350 -16.68 -1.18 5.75
C SER A 350 -17.35 -0.34 4.64
N ALA A 351 -18.30 -0.93 3.92
CA ALA A 351 -18.96 -0.25 2.80
C ALA A 351 -19.78 0.99 3.19
N ASN A 352 -20.31 1.04 4.41
CA ASN A 352 -21.16 2.13 4.94
C ASN A 352 -20.54 2.74 6.21
N ASP A 353 -19.23 2.91 6.19
CA ASP A 353 -18.44 3.30 7.35
C ASP A 353 -18.40 4.83 7.51
N ILE A 354 -18.78 5.34 8.69
CA ILE A 354 -18.76 6.78 8.96
C ILE A 354 -17.38 7.42 8.81
N TYR A 355 -16.31 6.65 9.09
CA TYR A 355 -14.94 7.14 8.95
C TYR A 355 -14.49 7.13 7.49
N TYR A 356 -15.04 6.22 6.68
CA TYR A 356 -14.84 6.25 5.24
C TYR A 356 -15.42 7.53 4.63
N ASP A 357 -16.61 7.94 5.03
CA ASP A 357 -17.24 9.17 4.51
C ASP A 357 -16.37 10.41 4.82
N THR A 358 -15.82 10.47 6.04
CA THR A 358 -14.90 11.56 6.44
C THR A 358 -13.62 11.55 5.60
N VAL A 359 -13.00 10.37 5.45
CA VAL A 359 -11.78 10.20 4.64
C VAL A 359 -12.04 10.55 3.18
N LEU A 360 -13.19 10.13 2.65
CA LEU A 360 -13.58 10.35 1.26
C LEU A 360 -13.78 11.85 0.96
N GLU A 361 -14.45 12.59 1.83
CA GLU A 361 -14.66 14.03 1.62
C GLU A 361 -13.36 14.82 1.65
N ILE A 362 -12.45 14.49 2.59
CA ILE A 362 -11.11 15.07 2.62
C ILE A 362 -10.35 14.74 1.33
N LEU A 363 -10.35 13.46 0.93
CA LEU A 363 -9.62 13.01 -0.25
C LEU A 363 -10.16 13.63 -1.55
N LYS A 364 -11.49 13.80 -1.70
CA LYS A 364 -12.09 14.52 -2.82
C LYS A 364 -11.62 15.98 -2.86
N GLY A 365 -11.58 16.65 -1.71
CA GLY A 365 -11.07 18.02 -1.58
C GLY A 365 -9.60 18.12 -2.02
N MET A 366 -8.76 17.22 -1.50
CA MET A 366 -7.35 17.12 -1.87
C MET A 366 -7.18 16.82 -3.36
N SER A 367 -7.90 15.82 -3.92
CA SER A 367 -7.81 15.47 -5.34
C SER A 367 -8.22 16.62 -6.26
N LYS A 368 -9.26 17.38 -5.89
CA LYS A 368 -9.68 18.56 -6.66
C LYS A 368 -8.57 19.61 -6.70
N LYS A 369 -7.93 19.90 -5.56
CA LYS A 369 -6.83 20.88 -5.50
C LYS A 369 -5.57 20.36 -6.21
N ALA A 370 -5.22 19.09 -5.97
CA ALA A 370 -4.09 18.41 -6.61
C ALA A 370 -4.17 18.47 -8.13
N ALA A 371 -5.35 18.27 -8.73
CA ALA A 371 -5.54 18.33 -10.18
C ALA A 371 -5.19 19.70 -10.82
N HIS A 372 -5.08 20.77 -10.01
CA HIS A 372 -4.64 22.10 -10.46
C HIS A 372 -3.13 22.33 -10.28
N MET A 373 -2.42 21.41 -9.62
CA MET A 373 -0.96 21.37 -9.54
C MET A 373 -0.43 20.94 -10.91
N ARG A 374 -0.02 21.90 -11.75
CA ARG A 374 0.69 21.66 -13.01
C ARG A 374 2.08 22.27 -12.92
#